data_AF-A0A8T1P150-F1
#
_entry.id   AF-A0A8T1P150-F1
#
_cell.length_a   1.000
_cell.length_b   1.000
_cell.length_c   1.000
_cell.angle_alpha   90.00
_cell.angle_beta   90.00
_cell.angle_gamma   90.00
#
_symmetry.space_group_name_H-M   'P 1'
#
loop_
_entity.id
_entity.type
_entity.pdbx_description
1 polymer ?
#
loop_
_entity_poly.entity_id
_entity_poly.type
_entity_poly.pdbx_seq_one_letter_code
_entity_poly.pdbx_strand_id
1 'polypeptide(L)'
;MKVGIGLPEKLVFLLMDTGGGLIWTQCEPCKNCYKQAYPIYNSRASITYRKLPCNHPLCKGDSARYQCVNGECVYDLGYLGGASTKGVASFETFKVPVDESNAKYIYNVIFGCSNDNQGMQFAKNGVISGVLGLSLSPDSLVSQTLDEDYRRFSYCLIPFDEAVVMAPSLLRFGADIPLPPTNIQTTPFVKPPAGTNYYLLNLQDVSVGFHRLGFPPDTFKPKQDGTGGCIIDSGALISRLDQNTINGRNAYMEVMDAFKNHYDYFKLQRIGKVAEGLELCYEYKQDFMEYATMTYHFEGADYNVESKYVNFYDTQAGYFCVALLPGNGKSLLGAWHQQNMRIIYDGKIGALQFATEHCATNNHIN
;
A
#
# COMPACT_ATOMS: atom_id res chain seq x y z
N MET A 1 -4.81 10.58 -1.51
CA MET A 1 -4.15 11.90 -1.66
C MET A 1 -4.90 12.76 -2.65
N LYS A 2 -5.12 14.05 -2.35
CA LYS A 2 -5.74 15.04 -3.24
C LYS A 2 -4.66 15.71 -4.11
N VAL A 3 -4.81 15.69 -5.43
CA VAL A 3 -3.83 16.25 -6.38
C VAL A 3 -4.56 16.96 -7.53
N GLY A 4 -4.05 18.10 -8.00
CA GLY A 4 -4.48 18.72 -9.25
C GLY A 4 -3.64 18.22 -10.43
N ILE A 5 -4.25 17.85 -11.55
CA ILE A 5 -3.56 17.39 -12.75
C ILE A 5 -3.93 18.29 -13.94
N GLY A 6 -2.92 18.73 -14.69
CA GLY A 6 -3.08 19.55 -15.90
C GLY A 6 -3.13 21.06 -15.66
N LEU A 7 -3.17 21.81 -16.77
CA LEU A 7 -3.41 23.26 -16.77
C LEU A 7 -4.51 23.59 -17.81
N PRO A 8 -5.68 24.13 -17.40
CA PRO A 8 -6.11 24.36 -16.01
C PRO A 8 -6.25 23.05 -15.22
N GLU A 9 -6.01 23.07 -13.90
CA GLU A 9 -5.97 21.85 -13.12
C GLU A 9 -7.34 21.17 -12.97
N LYS A 10 -7.32 19.84 -12.98
CA LYS A 10 -8.45 18.99 -12.60
C LYS A 10 -8.10 18.25 -11.32
N LEU A 11 -9.00 18.38 -10.34
CA LEU A 11 -8.83 17.72 -9.05
C LEU A 11 -9.07 16.22 -9.18
N VAL A 12 -8.15 15.43 -8.66
CA VAL A 12 -8.25 13.97 -8.57
C VAL A 12 -7.89 13.50 -7.16
N PHE A 13 -8.39 12.32 -6.79
CA PHE A 13 -8.04 11.65 -5.54
C PHE A 13 -7.37 10.33 -5.87
N LEU A 14 -6.11 10.20 -5.47
CA LEU A 14 -5.30 9.01 -5.78
C LEU A 14 -5.14 8.15 -4.54
N LEU A 15 -5.35 6.85 -4.67
CA LEU A 15 -5.02 5.88 -3.62
C LEU A 15 -3.50 5.80 -3.47
N MET A 16 -3.01 5.80 -2.24
CA MET A 16 -1.58 5.73 -1.95
C MET A 16 -1.11 4.27 -2.01
N ASP A 17 -0.13 3.99 -2.86
CA ASP A 17 0.34 2.63 -3.12
C ASP A 17 1.87 2.56 -3.03
N THR A 18 2.38 1.98 -1.94
CA THR A 18 3.83 1.77 -1.73
C THR A 18 4.36 0.50 -2.41
N GLY A 19 3.49 -0.40 -2.88
CA GLY A 19 3.85 -1.55 -3.71
C GLY A 19 3.93 -1.23 -5.21
N GLY A 20 3.21 -0.19 -5.66
CA GLY A 20 3.11 0.23 -7.06
C GLY A 20 4.08 1.33 -7.49
N GLY A 21 4.45 1.33 -8.77
CA GLY A 21 5.31 2.34 -9.39
C GLY A 21 4.52 3.46 -10.06
N LEU A 22 3.79 3.12 -11.12
CA LEU A 22 3.10 4.09 -11.96
C LEU A 22 2.02 4.88 -11.19
N ILE A 23 2.13 6.20 -11.24
CA ILE A 23 1.01 7.10 -10.93
C ILE A 23 0.03 7.08 -12.10
N TRP A 24 -1.28 6.90 -11.89
CA TRP A 24 -2.26 6.95 -12.98
C TRP A 24 -3.62 7.46 -12.53
N THR A 25 -4.43 7.94 -13.48
CA THR A 25 -5.83 8.34 -13.29
C THR A 25 -6.67 7.91 -14.49
N GLN A 26 -7.99 7.76 -14.31
CA GLN A 26 -8.90 7.51 -15.44
C GLN A 26 -8.91 8.70 -16.40
N CYS A 27 -8.82 8.41 -17.70
CA CYS A 27 -8.73 9.36 -18.79
C CYS A 27 -9.82 9.19 -19.85
N GLU A 28 -10.20 10.30 -20.48
CA GLU A 28 -11.08 10.30 -21.65
C GLU A 28 -10.31 10.04 -22.97
N PRO A 29 -10.91 9.33 -23.94
CA PRO A 29 -12.14 8.55 -23.82
C PRO A 29 -11.89 7.28 -23.00
N CYS A 30 -12.77 6.98 -22.05
CA CYS A 30 -12.68 5.71 -21.33
C CYS A 30 -13.41 4.59 -22.09
N LYS A 31 -12.74 3.44 -22.22
CA LYS A 31 -13.26 2.21 -22.82
C LYS A 31 -13.96 1.35 -21.76
N ASN A 32 -13.23 0.97 -20.71
CA ASN A 32 -13.74 0.21 -19.57
C ASN A 32 -13.29 0.95 -18.31
N CYS A 33 -14.20 1.61 -17.58
CA CYS A 33 -13.87 2.33 -16.36
C CYS A 33 -14.86 2.00 -15.26
N TYR A 34 -14.39 2.09 -14.03
CA TYR A 34 -15.29 2.13 -12.89
C TYR A 34 -15.91 3.53 -12.77
N LYS A 35 -17.07 3.59 -12.11
CA LYS A 35 -17.77 4.86 -11.86
C LYS A 35 -16.94 5.71 -10.91
N GLN A 36 -16.67 6.94 -11.32
CA GLN A 36 -15.95 7.94 -10.54
C GLN A 36 -16.89 9.10 -10.20
N ALA A 37 -16.80 9.61 -8.98
CA ALA A 37 -17.61 10.74 -8.50
C ALA A 37 -17.15 12.07 -9.11
N TYR A 38 -15.84 12.24 -9.27
CA TYR A 38 -15.23 13.39 -9.94
C TYR A 38 -15.15 13.15 -11.46
N PRO A 39 -15.13 14.21 -12.30
CA PRO A 39 -14.96 14.06 -13.73
C PRO A 39 -13.70 13.27 -14.11
N ILE A 40 -13.81 12.42 -15.13
CA ILE A 40 -12.68 11.70 -15.72
C ILE A 40 -11.73 12.74 -16.35
N TYR A 41 -10.41 12.50 -16.25
CA TYR A 41 -9.42 13.45 -16.74
C TYR A 41 -9.46 13.55 -18.28
N ASN A 42 -9.71 14.75 -18.82
CA ASN A 42 -9.64 14.98 -20.26
C ASN A 42 -8.25 15.54 -20.64
N SER A 43 -7.39 14.66 -21.15
CA SER A 43 -6.04 15.02 -21.58
C SER A 43 -5.98 16.10 -22.67
N ARG A 44 -7.03 16.23 -23.51
CA ARG A 44 -7.09 17.26 -24.56
C ARG A 44 -7.41 18.65 -24.04
N ALA A 45 -7.92 18.75 -22.81
CA ALA A 45 -8.26 20.02 -22.18
C ALA A 45 -7.07 20.66 -21.43
N SER A 46 -5.95 19.94 -21.27
CA SER A 46 -4.75 20.43 -20.60
C SER A 46 -3.72 20.89 -21.62
N ILE A 47 -3.17 22.10 -21.43
CA ILE A 47 -2.10 22.63 -22.29
C ILE A 47 -0.71 22.07 -21.97
N THR A 48 -0.57 21.37 -20.84
CA THR A 48 0.70 20.76 -20.41
C THR A 48 0.75 19.24 -20.63
N TYR A 49 -0.34 18.64 -21.11
CA TYR A 49 -0.37 17.23 -21.45
C TYR A 49 0.52 16.94 -22.65
N ARG A 50 1.36 15.91 -22.55
CA ARG A 50 2.10 15.37 -23.69
C ARG A 50 2.30 13.87 -23.54
N LYS A 51 2.15 13.11 -24.62
CA LYS A 51 2.42 11.66 -24.60
C LYS A 51 3.91 11.40 -24.38
N LEU A 52 4.25 10.33 -23.67
CA LEU A 52 5.63 9.87 -23.53
C LEU A 52 6.07 9.32 -24.90
N PRO A 53 7.19 9.80 -25.48
CA PRO A 53 7.60 9.36 -26.80
C PRO A 53 8.13 7.92 -26.76
N CYS A 54 7.94 7.16 -27.83
CA CYS A 54 8.36 5.76 -27.91
C CYS A 54 9.88 5.52 -27.78
N ASN A 55 10.71 6.54 -28.00
CA ASN A 55 12.15 6.46 -27.78
C ASN A 55 12.57 6.73 -26.33
N HIS A 56 11.62 7.02 -25.43
CA HIS A 56 11.91 7.19 -24.01
C HIS A 56 12.40 5.87 -23.39
N PRO A 57 13.38 5.89 -22.46
CA PRO A 57 13.91 4.67 -21.84
C PRO A 57 12.88 3.78 -21.15
N LEU A 58 11.80 4.37 -20.59
CA LEU A 58 10.69 3.59 -20.03
C LEU A 58 9.85 2.86 -21.08
N CYS A 59 9.97 3.24 -22.36
CA CYS A 59 9.20 2.64 -23.47
C CYS A 59 10.02 1.69 -24.35
N LYS A 60 11.35 1.88 -24.36
CA LYS A 60 12.26 1.18 -25.24
C LYS A 60 13.64 1.07 -24.59
N GLY A 61 14.22 -0.13 -24.64
CA GLY A 61 15.53 -0.45 -24.07
C GLY A 61 15.44 -1.56 -23.03
N ASP A 62 16.58 -1.91 -22.44
CA ASP A 62 16.71 -3.08 -21.54
C ASP A 62 15.92 -2.93 -20.24
N SER A 63 15.65 -1.68 -19.83
CA SER A 63 14.86 -1.34 -18.63
C SER A 63 13.46 -0.82 -18.97
N ALA A 64 12.97 -1.06 -20.20
CA ALA A 64 11.64 -0.62 -20.61
C ALA A 64 10.56 -1.26 -19.74
N ARG A 65 9.62 -0.44 -19.28
CA ARG A 65 8.45 -0.84 -18.46
C ARG A 65 7.17 -0.85 -19.28
N TYR A 66 7.18 -0.11 -20.37
CA TYR A 66 6.07 0.10 -21.29
C TYR A 66 6.48 -0.33 -22.69
N GLN A 67 5.53 -0.37 -23.60
CA GLN A 67 5.75 -0.81 -24.98
C GLN A 67 5.31 0.28 -25.95
N CYS A 68 6.09 0.48 -27.02
CA CYS A 68 5.64 1.32 -28.12
C CYS A 68 4.68 0.53 -29.01
N VAL A 69 3.42 0.95 -29.05
CA VAL A 69 2.39 0.35 -29.92
C VAL A 69 1.76 1.46 -30.75
N ASN A 70 1.79 1.31 -32.07
CA ASN A 70 1.23 2.30 -33.02
C ASN A 70 1.72 3.74 -32.79
N GLY A 71 2.99 3.91 -32.39
CA GLY A 71 3.59 5.22 -32.13
C GLY A 71 3.25 5.82 -30.76
N GLU A 72 2.55 5.09 -29.89
CA GLU A 72 2.25 5.51 -28.52
C GLU A 72 2.97 4.62 -27.51
N CYS A 73 3.46 5.23 -26.43
CA CYS A 73 3.99 4.47 -25.32
C CYS A 73 2.86 3.99 -24.40
N VAL A 74 2.56 2.69 -24.41
CA VAL A 74 1.42 2.11 -23.67
C VAL A 74 1.88 1.20 -22.54
N TYR A 75 1.11 1.18 -21.46
CA TYR A 75 1.31 0.29 -20.32
C TYR A 75 0.11 -0.64 -20.14
N ASP A 76 0.38 -1.81 -19.57
CA ASP A 76 -0.60 -2.81 -19.16
C ASP A 76 -0.16 -3.37 -17.81
N LEU A 77 -0.86 -2.99 -16.73
CA LEU A 77 -0.48 -3.33 -15.36
C LEU A 77 -1.58 -4.14 -14.70
N GLY A 78 -1.19 -5.24 -14.04
CA GLY A 78 -2.04 -6.04 -13.17
C GLY A 78 -1.66 -5.89 -11.70
N TYR A 79 -2.64 -5.96 -10.81
CA TYR A 79 -2.48 -5.96 -9.36
C TYR A 79 -2.69 -7.35 -8.78
N LEU A 80 -2.10 -7.63 -7.61
CA LEU A 80 -2.21 -8.94 -6.92
C LEU A 80 -3.66 -9.37 -6.65
N GLY A 81 -4.61 -8.43 -6.55
CA GLY A 81 -6.04 -8.70 -6.39
C GLY A 81 -6.80 -9.01 -7.69
N GLY A 82 -6.11 -9.10 -8.83
CA GLY A 82 -6.71 -9.37 -10.14
C GLY A 82 -7.24 -8.13 -10.89
N ALA A 83 -7.19 -6.95 -10.27
CA ALA A 83 -7.49 -5.69 -10.95
C ALA A 83 -6.42 -5.36 -12.01
N SER A 84 -6.77 -4.58 -13.02
CA SER A 84 -5.81 -4.13 -14.05
C SER A 84 -6.11 -2.72 -14.54
N THR A 85 -5.06 -2.07 -15.06
CA THR A 85 -5.11 -0.73 -15.64
C THR A 85 -4.25 -0.67 -16.89
N LYS A 86 -4.80 -0.10 -17.97
CA LYS A 86 -4.11 0.08 -19.25
C LYS A 86 -4.33 1.48 -19.80
N GLY A 87 -3.29 2.02 -20.41
CA GLY A 87 -3.35 3.38 -20.92
C GLY A 87 -2.09 3.81 -21.63
N VAL A 88 -2.02 5.11 -21.87
CA VAL A 88 -0.86 5.75 -22.51
C VAL A 88 0.00 6.40 -21.43
N ALA A 89 1.27 6.00 -21.35
CA ALA A 89 2.25 6.69 -20.52
C ALA A 89 2.47 8.10 -21.08
N SER A 90 2.38 9.10 -20.21
CA SER A 90 2.33 10.51 -20.60
C SER A 90 3.06 11.37 -19.58
N PHE A 91 3.36 12.60 -19.94
CA PHE A 91 3.78 13.64 -19.02
C PHE A 91 2.64 14.59 -18.73
N GLU A 92 2.63 15.13 -17.52
CA GLU A 92 1.69 16.19 -17.12
C GLU A 92 2.28 17.09 -16.03
N THR A 93 1.64 18.23 -15.79
CA THR A 93 1.90 19.08 -14.62
C THR A 93 0.97 18.69 -13.48
N PHE A 94 1.55 18.44 -12.31
CA PHE A 94 0.83 18.13 -11.08
C PHE A 94 0.87 19.34 -10.14
N LYS A 95 -0.25 19.64 -9.49
CA LYS A 95 -0.36 20.61 -8.40
C LYS A 95 -0.62 19.85 -7.10
N VAL A 96 0.37 19.85 -6.22
CA VAL A 96 0.33 19.13 -4.95
C VAL A 96 0.13 20.14 -3.81
N PRO A 97 -0.89 19.99 -2.96
CA PRO A 97 -1.04 20.83 -1.79
C PRO A 97 0.13 20.59 -0.82
N VAL A 98 0.72 21.68 -0.31
CA VAL A 98 1.79 21.63 0.70
C VAL A 98 1.20 21.89 2.08
N ASP A 99 0.32 22.88 2.18
CA ASP A 99 -0.46 23.21 3.38
C ASP A 99 -1.85 23.74 2.98
N GLU A 100 -2.59 24.35 3.92
CA GLU A 100 -3.94 24.88 3.67
C GLU A 100 -3.97 26.00 2.63
N SER A 101 -2.88 26.76 2.47
CA SER A 101 -2.80 27.95 1.64
C SER A 101 -1.85 27.81 0.44
N ASN A 102 -0.89 26.88 0.51
CA ASN A 102 0.18 26.74 -0.47
C ASN A 102 0.09 25.42 -1.25
N ALA A 103 0.52 25.47 -2.51
CA ALA A 103 0.67 24.30 -3.37
C ALA A 103 1.95 24.40 -4.20
N LYS A 104 2.55 23.26 -4.49
CA LYS A 104 3.72 23.13 -5.36
C LYS A 104 3.31 22.56 -6.71
N TYR A 105 3.83 23.15 -7.78
CA TYR A 105 3.74 22.57 -9.11
C TYR A 105 4.93 21.66 -9.37
N ILE A 106 4.65 20.47 -9.87
CA ILE A 106 5.64 19.49 -10.32
C ILE A 106 5.39 19.31 -11.82
N TYR A 107 6.33 19.80 -12.62
CA TYR A 107 6.23 19.74 -14.06
C TYR A 107 6.75 18.41 -14.58
N ASN A 108 6.24 17.99 -15.74
CA ASN A 108 6.79 16.84 -16.46
C ASN A 108 6.74 15.53 -15.67
N VAL A 109 5.71 15.35 -14.84
CA VAL A 109 5.48 14.08 -14.12
C VAL A 109 5.05 13.03 -15.12
N ILE A 110 5.79 11.93 -15.19
CA ILE A 110 5.40 10.72 -15.92
C ILE A 110 4.25 10.06 -15.15
N PHE A 111 3.13 9.88 -15.84
CA PHE A 111 1.93 9.26 -15.29
C PHE A 111 1.19 8.46 -16.37
N GLY A 112 0.29 7.59 -15.94
CA GLY A 112 -0.59 6.82 -16.80
C GLY A 112 -1.91 7.53 -17.05
N CYS A 113 -2.20 7.80 -18.32
CA CYS A 113 -3.52 8.23 -18.74
C CYS A 113 -4.37 7.01 -19.09
N SER A 114 -5.13 6.50 -18.12
CA SER A 114 -5.76 5.19 -18.16
C SER A 114 -7.13 5.19 -18.82
N ASN A 115 -7.34 4.40 -19.86
CA ASN A 115 -8.63 4.27 -20.54
C ASN A 115 -9.28 2.88 -20.38
N ASP A 116 -8.62 1.94 -19.72
CA ASP A 116 -9.13 0.60 -19.44
C ASP A 116 -8.73 0.20 -18.02
N ASN A 117 -9.69 0.17 -17.09
CA ASN A 117 -9.52 -0.10 -15.66
C ASN A 117 -10.55 -1.15 -15.25
N GLN A 118 -10.10 -2.38 -15.01
CA GLN A 118 -10.97 -3.53 -14.75
C GLN A 118 -10.75 -4.07 -13.35
N GLY A 119 -11.83 -4.54 -12.72
CA GLY A 119 -11.76 -5.17 -11.39
C GLY A 119 -11.33 -4.23 -10.26
N MET A 120 -11.29 -2.91 -10.49
CA MET A 120 -10.94 -1.92 -9.48
C MET A 120 -12.04 -1.82 -8.42
N GLN A 121 -11.69 -2.14 -7.17
CA GLN A 121 -12.60 -2.05 -6.03
C GLN A 121 -12.08 -0.98 -5.06
N PHE A 122 -12.31 0.29 -5.43
CA PHE A 122 -12.12 1.39 -4.49
C PHE A 122 -13.34 1.53 -3.57
N ALA A 123 -13.20 2.35 -2.52
CA ALA A 123 -14.31 2.66 -1.61
C ALA A 123 -15.58 3.05 -2.39
N LYS A 124 -16.75 2.60 -1.90
CA LYS A 124 -18.04 2.60 -2.64
C LYS A 124 -18.54 3.97 -3.13
N ASN A 125 -17.94 5.07 -2.67
CA ASN A 125 -18.32 6.43 -3.06
C ASN A 125 -17.71 6.91 -4.39
N GLY A 126 -16.82 6.13 -5.03
CA GLY A 126 -16.22 6.48 -6.32
C GLY A 126 -15.29 7.69 -6.26
N VAL A 127 -14.82 8.08 -5.07
CA VAL A 127 -13.95 9.26 -4.89
C VAL A 127 -12.58 9.05 -5.54
N ILE A 128 -12.04 7.84 -5.49
CA ILE A 128 -10.70 7.53 -5.99
C ILE A 128 -10.67 7.50 -7.52
N SER A 129 -9.89 8.38 -8.12
CA SER A 129 -9.69 8.53 -9.56
C SER A 129 -8.57 7.66 -10.15
N GLY A 130 -7.71 7.12 -9.29
CA GLY A 130 -6.60 6.26 -9.68
C GLY A 130 -5.62 6.02 -8.53
N VAL A 131 -4.35 5.77 -8.86
CA VAL A 131 -3.31 5.37 -7.89
C VAL A 131 -2.11 6.31 -7.95
N LEU A 132 -1.55 6.59 -6.78
CA LEU A 132 -0.28 7.26 -6.57
C LEU A 132 0.76 6.21 -6.17
N GLY A 133 1.61 5.80 -7.11
CA GLY A 133 2.70 4.88 -6.83
C GLY A 133 3.87 5.56 -6.10
N LEU A 134 4.36 4.89 -5.06
CA LEU A 134 5.42 5.36 -4.16
C LEU A 134 6.58 4.36 -4.01
N SER A 135 6.55 3.24 -4.73
CA SER A 135 7.60 2.22 -4.72
C SER A 135 8.96 2.75 -5.24
N LEU A 136 9.97 1.88 -5.28
CA LEU A 136 11.32 2.20 -5.81
C LEU A 136 11.36 2.32 -7.35
N SER A 137 10.21 2.22 -8.02
CA SER A 137 10.14 2.21 -9.48
C SER A 137 10.48 3.59 -10.04
N PRO A 138 11.17 3.71 -11.19
CA PRO A 138 11.59 5.00 -11.75
C PRO A 138 10.41 5.91 -12.15
N ASP A 139 9.22 5.35 -12.31
CA ASP A 139 7.95 6.02 -12.60
C ASP A 139 7.11 6.33 -11.36
N SER A 140 7.62 6.11 -10.13
CA SER A 140 6.94 6.51 -8.89
C SER A 140 7.13 8.00 -8.59
N LEU A 141 6.23 8.58 -7.78
CA LEU A 141 6.34 9.99 -7.41
C LEU A 141 7.67 10.28 -6.71
N VAL A 142 8.07 9.40 -5.80
CA VAL A 142 9.30 9.54 -4.99
C VAL A 142 10.53 9.52 -5.89
N SER A 143 10.61 8.58 -6.83
CA SER A 143 11.74 8.45 -7.74
C SER A 143 11.85 9.60 -8.73
N GLN A 144 10.72 10.15 -9.17
CA GLN A 144 10.66 11.23 -10.15
C GLN A 144 10.94 12.63 -9.55
N THR A 145 10.65 12.84 -8.27
CA THR A 145 10.58 14.19 -7.69
C THR A 145 11.54 14.47 -6.55
N LEU A 146 12.12 13.43 -5.94
CA LEU A 146 13.06 13.58 -4.84
C LEU A 146 14.47 13.13 -5.24
N ASP A 147 15.45 13.92 -4.80
CA ASP A 147 16.87 13.60 -4.92
C ASP A 147 17.18 12.26 -4.25
N GLU A 148 18.06 11.47 -4.85
CA GLU A 148 18.32 10.08 -4.44
C GLU A 148 18.70 9.97 -2.96
N ASP A 149 19.53 10.89 -2.46
CA ASP A 149 19.99 10.95 -1.06
C ASP A 149 18.90 11.40 -0.07
N TYR A 150 17.77 11.92 -0.57
CA TYR A 150 16.66 12.47 0.21
C TYR A 150 15.31 11.86 -0.18
N ARG A 151 15.30 10.68 -0.83
CA ARG A 151 14.09 9.89 -1.11
C ARG A 151 13.50 9.33 0.18
N ARG A 152 12.84 10.20 0.93
CA ARG A 152 12.12 9.86 2.15
C ARG A 152 10.71 10.41 2.15
N PHE A 153 9.79 9.61 2.65
CA PHE A 153 8.40 10.00 2.86
C PHE A 153 7.84 9.29 4.07
N SER A 154 6.81 9.87 4.68
CA SER A 154 6.12 9.28 5.82
C SER A 154 4.63 9.48 5.77
N TYR A 155 3.89 8.53 6.32
CA TYR A 155 2.45 8.64 6.54
C TYR A 155 2.04 7.97 7.85
N CYS A 156 0.82 8.24 8.28
CA CYS A 156 0.21 7.64 9.46
C CYS A 156 -1.26 7.36 9.14
N LEU A 157 -1.63 6.10 8.90
CA LEU A 157 -3.01 5.78 8.52
C LEU A 157 -3.94 5.90 9.74
N ILE A 158 -4.94 6.79 9.63
CA ILE A 158 -6.00 6.93 10.62
C ILE A 158 -6.80 5.62 10.65
N PRO A 159 -7.19 5.12 11.85
CA PRO A 159 -8.09 3.99 11.98
C PRO A 159 -9.31 4.15 11.07
N PHE A 160 -9.61 3.14 10.27
CA PHE A 160 -10.62 3.25 9.22
C PHE A 160 -12.04 3.44 9.76
N ASP A 161 -12.31 3.00 10.99
CA ASP A 161 -13.55 3.26 11.72
C ASP A 161 -13.67 4.72 12.19
N GLU A 162 -12.56 5.43 12.39
CA GLU A 162 -12.50 6.84 12.82
C GLU A 162 -12.37 7.81 11.64
N ALA A 163 -11.86 7.35 10.49
CA ALA A 163 -11.54 8.16 9.32
C ALA A 163 -12.76 8.88 8.69
N VAL A 164 -13.99 8.44 8.99
CA VAL A 164 -15.22 9.08 8.52
C VAL A 164 -15.49 10.41 9.25
N VAL A 165 -14.96 10.57 10.46
CA VAL A 165 -15.24 11.71 11.35
C VAL A 165 -14.05 12.68 11.45
N MET A 166 -12.84 12.21 11.14
CA MET A 166 -11.58 12.92 11.39
C MET A 166 -11.01 13.65 10.15
N ALA A 167 -10.09 14.59 10.39
CA ALA A 167 -9.32 15.29 9.36
C ALA A 167 -8.44 14.31 8.54
N PRO A 168 -8.07 14.65 7.29
CA PRO A 168 -7.23 13.78 6.48
C PRO A 168 -5.83 13.59 7.09
N SER A 169 -5.31 12.37 7.02
CA SER A 169 -3.89 12.09 7.30
C SER A 169 -2.96 12.78 6.29
N LEU A 170 -1.77 13.13 6.74
CA LEU A 170 -0.74 13.78 5.93
C LEU A 170 0.28 12.76 5.39
N LEU A 171 0.54 12.85 4.09
CA LEU A 171 1.70 12.25 3.44
C LEU A 171 2.80 13.31 3.35
N ARG A 172 3.91 13.09 4.06
CA ARG A 172 5.00 14.05 4.20
C ARG A 172 6.22 13.59 3.43
N PHE A 173 7.03 14.52 2.94
CA PHE A 173 8.21 14.23 2.12
C PHE A 173 9.43 15.01 2.62
N GLY A 174 10.62 14.42 2.47
CA GLY A 174 11.88 15.11 2.72
C GLY A 174 11.99 15.69 4.14
N ALA A 175 12.28 16.99 4.22
CA ALA A 175 12.48 17.71 5.47
C ALA A 175 11.18 18.01 6.26
N ASP A 176 10.01 17.83 5.64
CA ASP A 176 8.72 18.00 6.34
C ASP A 176 8.40 16.82 7.28
N ILE A 177 9.12 15.70 7.14
CA ILE A 177 8.95 14.55 8.03
C ILE A 177 9.43 14.96 9.44
N PRO A 178 8.56 14.93 10.46
CA PRO A 178 8.95 15.28 11.82
C PRO A 178 10.04 14.34 12.33
N LEU A 179 10.83 14.84 13.29
CA LEU A 179 11.81 13.98 13.95
C LEU A 179 11.09 12.74 14.54
N PRO A 180 11.69 11.56 14.35
CA PRO A 180 11.10 10.34 14.87
C PRO A 180 11.04 10.36 16.40
N PRO A 181 10.03 9.72 17.02
CA PRO A 181 9.98 9.60 18.47
C PRO A 181 11.15 8.73 18.98
N THR A 182 11.46 8.84 20.27
CA THR A 182 12.62 8.15 20.88
C THR A 182 12.52 6.63 20.87
N ASN A 183 11.31 6.07 20.80
CA ASN A 183 11.03 4.63 20.77
C ASN A 183 10.92 4.05 19.34
N ILE A 184 11.41 4.76 18.32
CA ILE A 184 11.28 4.32 16.93
C ILE A 184 11.99 2.98 16.69
N GLN A 185 11.31 2.09 16.00
CA GLN A 185 11.85 0.83 15.50
C GLN A 185 12.43 1.05 14.11
N THR A 186 13.52 0.36 13.76
CA THR A 186 14.16 0.50 12.45
C THR A 186 14.55 -0.87 11.91
N THR A 187 14.10 -1.20 10.70
CA THR A 187 14.48 -2.41 9.96
C THR A 187 15.07 -2.02 8.61
N PRO A 188 16.20 -2.61 8.18
CA PRO A 188 16.78 -2.31 6.88
C PRO A 188 15.86 -2.77 5.74
N PHE A 189 15.90 -2.06 4.62
CA PHE A 189 15.36 -2.57 3.37
C PHE A 189 16.29 -3.64 2.83
N VAL A 190 15.70 -4.74 2.36
CA VAL A 190 16.43 -5.76 1.60
C VAL A 190 16.48 -5.32 0.15
N LYS A 191 17.65 -5.45 -0.48
CA LYS A 191 17.79 -5.20 -1.91
C LYS A 191 16.82 -6.10 -2.70
N PRO A 192 15.88 -5.52 -3.46
CA PRO A 192 14.92 -6.31 -4.22
C PRO A 192 15.63 -7.10 -5.34
N PRO A 193 15.12 -8.29 -5.73
CA PRO A 193 15.60 -9.01 -6.90
C PRO A 193 15.58 -8.15 -8.16
N ALA A 194 16.48 -8.42 -9.11
CA ALA A 194 16.56 -7.67 -10.36
C ALA A 194 15.19 -7.63 -11.08
N GLY A 195 14.80 -6.44 -11.54
CA GLY A 195 13.51 -6.21 -12.19
C GLY A 195 12.34 -5.94 -11.24
N THR A 196 12.54 -6.00 -9.91
CA THR A 196 11.51 -5.66 -8.92
C THR A 196 11.85 -4.38 -8.18
N ASN A 197 10.83 -3.62 -7.78
CA ASN A 197 10.99 -2.27 -7.22
C ASN A 197 10.23 -2.09 -5.89
N TYR A 198 9.98 -3.17 -5.16
CA TYR A 198 9.23 -3.12 -3.90
C TYR A 198 10.12 -2.71 -2.73
N TYR A 199 9.53 -2.08 -1.71
CA TYR A 199 10.14 -2.02 -0.39
C TYR A 199 10.02 -3.38 0.27
N LEU A 200 11.14 -4.09 0.32
CA LEU A 200 11.22 -5.46 0.82
C LEU A 200 11.86 -5.48 2.20
N LEU A 201 11.26 -6.21 3.12
CA LEU A 201 11.71 -6.38 4.51
C LEU A 201 12.07 -7.83 4.78
N ASN A 202 13.02 -8.02 5.71
CA ASN A 202 13.43 -9.34 6.17
C ASN A 202 12.56 -9.78 7.35
N LEU A 203 11.46 -10.48 7.07
CA LEU A 203 10.63 -11.10 8.11
C LEU A 203 11.32 -12.36 8.63
N GLN A 204 11.50 -12.46 9.95
CA GLN A 204 12.16 -13.60 10.58
C GLN A 204 11.17 -14.54 11.25
N ASP A 205 10.12 -13.98 11.87
CA ASP A 205 9.12 -14.76 12.60
C ASP A 205 7.83 -13.97 12.79
N VAL A 206 6.80 -14.63 13.32
CA VAL A 206 5.52 -14.02 13.67
C VAL A 206 5.15 -14.46 15.09
N SER A 207 4.53 -13.56 15.86
CA SER A 207 3.87 -13.90 17.12
C SER A 207 2.37 -13.65 17.05
N VAL A 208 1.61 -14.49 17.74
CA VAL A 208 0.18 -14.30 18.06
C VAL A 208 0.05 -14.18 19.57
N GLY A 209 -0.40 -13.02 20.06
CA GLY A 209 -0.29 -12.67 21.47
C GLY A 209 1.18 -12.75 21.93
N PHE A 210 1.42 -13.49 23.01
CA PHE A 210 2.77 -13.74 23.54
C PHE A 210 3.44 -14.99 22.95
N HIS A 211 2.79 -15.69 22.02
CA HIS A 211 3.30 -16.92 21.45
C HIS A 211 4.03 -16.66 20.12
N ARG A 212 5.36 -16.75 20.15
CA ARG A 212 6.21 -16.72 18.95
C ARG A 212 6.20 -18.09 18.27
N LEU A 213 5.93 -18.11 16.97
CA LEU A 213 5.69 -19.35 16.21
C LEU A 213 6.97 -20.15 15.91
N GLY A 214 8.15 -19.53 16.00
CA GLY A 214 9.43 -20.23 15.91
C GLY A 214 9.69 -20.81 14.52
N PHE A 215 9.43 -20.02 13.46
CA PHE A 215 9.80 -20.43 12.11
C PHE A 215 11.33 -20.59 11.99
N PRO A 216 11.83 -21.62 11.26
CA PRO A 216 13.25 -21.79 11.02
C PRO A 216 13.87 -20.53 10.40
N PRO A 217 15.17 -20.29 10.63
CA PRO A 217 15.89 -19.26 9.91
C PRO A 217 15.66 -19.36 8.40
N ASP A 218 15.64 -18.21 7.74
CA ASP A 218 15.42 -18.08 6.29
C ASP A 218 14.03 -18.50 5.76
N THR A 219 13.06 -18.82 6.63
CA THR A 219 11.68 -19.22 6.22
C THR A 219 11.04 -18.21 5.26
N PHE A 220 11.20 -16.91 5.54
CA PHE A 220 10.66 -15.82 4.70
C PHE A 220 11.75 -15.07 3.94
N LYS A 221 12.96 -15.64 3.79
CA LYS A 221 14.05 -14.91 3.14
C LYS A 221 13.73 -14.63 1.67
N PRO A 222 13.96 -13.40 1.19
CA PRO A 222 13.87 -13.08 -0.24
C PRO A 222 14.76 -13.99 -1.09
N LYS A 223 14.21 -14.49 -2.20
CA LYS A 223 14.89 -15.35 -3.16
C LYS A 223 15.04 -14.65 -4.52
N GLN A 224 16.02 -15.09 -5.30
CA GLN A 224 16.32 -14.51 -6.62
C GLN A 224 15.20 -14.70 -7.65
N ASP A 225 14.41 -15.76 -7.52
CA ASP A 225 13.23 -16.03 -8.35
C ASP A 225 12.05 -15.09 -8.06
N GLY A 226 12.24 -14.14 -7.14
CA GLY A 226 11.21 -13.23 -6.74
C GLY A 226 10.26 -13.81 -5.70
N THR A 227 10.48 -14.98 -5.11
CA THR A 227 9.69 -15.48 -3.96
C THR A 227 10.33 -15.09 -2.63
N GLY A 228 9.64 -15.35 -1.52
CA GLY A 228 10.00 -14.92 -0.18
C GLY A 228 9.97 -13.41 0.03
N GLY A 229 10.40 -13.02 1.22
CA GLY A 229 10.38 -11.67 1.74
C GLY A 229 9.00 -11.23 2.24
N CYS A 230 8.98 -10.03 2.80
CA CYS A 230 7.75 -9.33 3.17
C CYS A 230 7.73 -7.96 2.51
N ILE A 231 6.73 -7.69 1.68
CA ILE A 231 6.51 -6.36 1.07
C ILE A 231 5.68 -5.52 2.03
N ILE A 232 6.03 -4.26 2.25
CA ILE A 232 5.15 -3.32 2.92
C ILE A 232 4.36 -2.49 1.89
N ASP A 233 3.04 -2.62 1.91
CA ASP A 233 2.19 -2.13 0.82
C ASP A 233 0.91 -1.47 1.35
N SER A 234 0.82 -0.14 1.23
CA SER A 234 -0.41 0.60 1.55
C SER A 234 -1.51 0.45 0.48
N GLY A 235 -1.18 -0.05 -0.71
CA GLY A 235 -2.12 -0.28 -1.80
C GLY A 235 -2.89 -1.60 -1.68
N ALA A 236 -2.37 -2.54 -0.89
CA ALA A 236 -3.06 -3.76 -0.51
C ALA A 236 -3.74 -3.58 0.86
N LEU A 237 -5.06 -3.73 0.90
CA LEU A 237 -5.83 -3.52 2.14
C LEU A 237 -5.45 -4.54 3.23
N ILE A 238 -5.60 -5.84 2.92
CA ILE A 238 -5.42 -6.92 3.89
C ILE A 238 -4.02 -7.53 3.74
N SER A 239 -3.37 -7.75 4.88
CA SER A 239 -2.04 -8.38 4.94
C SER A 239 -2.08 -9.83 4.46
N ARG A 240 -0.95 -10.32 3.97
CA ARG A 240 -0.79 -11.69 3.51
C ARG A 240 0.43 -12.34 4.12
N LEU A 241 0.33 -13.62 4.45
CA LEU A 241 1.49 -14.43 4.81
C LEU A 241 1.72 -15.50 3.77
N ASP A 242 2.98 -15.74 3.42
CA ASP A 242 3.33 -16.77 2.46
C ASP A 242 2.83 -18.14 2.93
N GLN A 243 2.02 -18.79 2.10
CA GLN A 243 1.52 -20.15 2.34
C GLN A 243 2.47 -21.24 1.80
N ASN A 244 3.46 -20.84 0.99
CA ASN A 244 4.40 -21.73 0.31
C ASN A 244 5.83 -21.52 0.85
N THR A 245 6.00 -21.55 2.17
CA THR A 245 7.32 -21.37 2.80
C THR A 245 8.18 -22.64 2.71
N ILE A 246 9.39 -22.58 3.26
CA ILE A 246 10.38 -23.65 3.12
C ILE A 246 9.92 -24.95 3.79
N ASN A 247 10.46 -26.07 3.31
CA ASN A 247 10.26 -27.40 3.89
C ASN A 247 8.79 -27.84 4.02
N GLY A 248 7.91 -27.32 3.16
CA GLY A 248 6.48 -27.65 3.18
C GLY A 248 5.71 -27.04 4.36
N ARG A 249 6.32 -26.10 5.11
CA ARG A 249 5.58 -25.30 6.09
C ARG A 249 4.69 -24.30 5.36
N ASN A 250 3.59 -23.96 6.03
CA ASN A 250 2.62 -22.99 5.53
C ASN A 250 2.44 -21.95 6.63
N ALA A 251 3.20 -20.87 6.54
CA ALA A 251 3.23 -19.88 7.61
C ALA A 251 1.87 -19.19 7.81
N TYR A 252 1.10 -19.00 6.73
CA TYR A 252 -0.28 -18.55 6.83
C TYR A 252 -1.13 -19.47 7.72
N MET A 253 -1.19 -20.76 7.41
CA MET A 253 -1.99 -21.71 8.19
C MET A 253 -1.54 -21.79 9.65
N GLU A 254 -0.23 -21.81 9.92
CA GLU A 254 0.28 -21.92 11.29
C GLU A 254 -0.04 -20.69 12.15
N VAL A 255 0.00 -19.49 11.56
CA VAL A 255 -0.43 -18.26 12.24
C VAL A 255 -1.94 -18.25 12.44
N MET A 256 -2.71 -18.66 11.42
CA MET A 256 -4.17 -18.77 11.54
C MET A 256 -4.57 -19.80 12.62
N ASP A 257 -3.84 -20.91 12.74
CA ASP A 257 -4.05 -21.92 13.79
C ASP A 257 -3.71 -21.40 15.19
N ALA A 258 -2.71 -20.52 15.34
CA ALA A 258 -2.44 -19.88 16.62
C ALA A 258 -3.60 -18.96 17.05
N PHE A 259 -4.14 -18.14 16.14
CA PHE A 259 -5.36 -17.36 16.41
C PHE A 259 -6.57 -18.26 16.69
N LYS A 260 -6.71 -19.33 15.91
CA LYS A 260 -7.75 -20.33 16.04
C LYS A 260 -7.78 -20.90 17.46
N ASN A 261 -6.62 -21.34 17.95
CA ASN A 261 -6.46 -21.93 19.27
C ASN A 261 -6.75 -20.90 20.38
N HIS A 262 -6.28 -19.66 20.23
CA HIS A 262 -6.54 -18.58 21.17
C HIS A 262 -8.05 -18.30 21.32
N TYR A 263 -8.77 -18.09 20.21
CA TYR A 263 -10.20 -17.77 20.25
C TYR A 263 -11.09 -18.96 20.63
N ASP A 264 -10.70 -20.19 20.25
CA ASP A 264 -11.42 -21.41 20.64
C ASP A 264 -11.31 -21.71 22.14
N TYR A 265 -10.18 -21.36 22.77
CA TYR A 265 -10.02 -21.45 24.23
C TYR A 265 -11.09 -20.64 24.97
N PHE A 266 -11.44 -19.45 24.44
CA PHE A 266 -12.52 -18.61 24.96
C PHE A 266 -13.92 -19.02 24.50
N LYS A 267 -14.07 -20.14 23.77
CA LYS A 267 -15.35 -20.67 23.28
C LYS A 267 -16.13 -19.63 22.47
N LEU A 268 -15.43 -18.86 21.64
CA LEU A 268 -16.09 -17.98 20.68
C LEU A 268 -16.77 -18.81 19.59
N GLN A 269 -17.96 -18.38 19.17
CA GLN A 269 -18.73 -19.08 18.16
C GLN A 269 -18.20 -18.71 16.78
N ARG A 270 -17.72 -19.69 16.01
CA ARG A 270 -17.28 -19.50 14.64
C ARG A 270 -18.47 -19.16 13.75
N ILE A 271 -18.26 -18.26 12.80
CA ILE A 271 -19.17 -18.08 11.67
C ILE A 271 -18.54 -18.65 10.40
N GLY A 272 -19.39 -18.93 9.41
CA GLY A 272 -18.96 -19.46 8.11
C GLY A 272 -18.30 -18.40 7.23
N LYS A 273 -18.41 -18.59 5.92
CA LYS A 273 -17.85 -17.67 4.92
C LYS A 273 -18.51 -16.30 5.02
N VAL A 274 -17.70 -15.25 4.99
CA VAL A 274 -18.10 -13.84 4.92
C VAL A 274 -17.80 -13.26 3.54
N ALA A 275 -18.36 -12.08 3.23
CA ALA A 275 -18.23 -11.46 1.91
C ALA A 275 -16.80 -10.98 1.61
N GLU A 276 -16.04 -10.65 2.66
CA GLU A 276 -14.67 -10.15 2.65
C GLU A 276 -13.66 -11.24 2.28
N GLY A 277 -14.08 -12.51 2.30
CA GLY A 277 -13.22 -13.65 1.99
C GLY A 277 -12.20 -13.98 3.08
N LEU A 278 -12.38 -13.47 4.29
CA LEU A 278 -11.56 -13.82 5.46
C LEU A 278 -11.97 -15.20 6.00
N GLU A 279 -10.98 -16.02 6.38
CA GLU A 279 -11.21 -17.44 6.70
C GLU A 279 -11.61 -17.69 8.16
N LEU A 280 -11.05 -16.93 9.10
CA LEU A 280 -11.22 -17.17 10.53
C LEU A 280 -12.08 -16.07 11.15
N CYS A 281 -13.38 -16.34 11.25
CA CYS A 281 -14.39 -15.40 11.72
C CYS A 281 -15.20 -15.95 12.89
N TYR A 282 -15.61 -15.06 13.78
CA TYR A 282 -16.37 -15.36 14.99
C TYR A 282 -17.49 -14.35 15.21
N GLU A 283 -18.55 -14.77 15.89
CA GLU A 283 -19.59 -13.86 16.37
C GLU A 283 -18.98 -12.81 17.31
N TYR A 284 -19.36 -11.57 17.08
CA TYR A 284 -18.94 -10.45 17.90
C TYR A 284 -19.62 -10.52 19.28
N LYS A 285 -18.83 -10.37 20.34
CA LYS A 285 -19.32 -10.29 21.72
C LYS A 285 -18.86 -8.96 22.31
N GLN A 286 -19.81 -8.11 22.67
CA GLN A 286 -19.53 -6.76 23.16
C GLN A 286 -18.62 -6.74 24.41
N ASP A 287 -18.76 -7.74 25.29
CA ASP A 287 -18.00 -7.82 26.55
C ASP A 287 -16.68 -8.63 26.42
N PHE A 288 -16.33 -9.10 25.22
CA PHE A 288 -15.09 -9.85 25.02
C PHE A 288 -13.91 -8.89 24.84
N MET A 289 -12.89 -9.00 25.70
CA MET A 289 -11.74 -8.09 25.72
C MET A 289 -10.41 -8.79 25.38
N GLU A 290 -10.39 -10.12 25.31
CA GLU A 290 -9.19 -10.95 25.15
C GLU A 290 -8.81 -11.13 23.67
N TYR A 291 -8.87 -10.06 22.86
CA TYR A 291 -8.47 -10.11 21.46
C TYR A 291 -6.94 -10.24 21.34
N ALA A 292 -6.46 -11.17 20.53
CA ALA A 292 -5.02 -11.40 20.36
C ALA A 292 -4.35 -10.29 19.53
N THR A 293 -3.14 -9.89 19.94
CA THR A 293 -2.24 -9.05 19.14
C THR A 293 -1.46 -9.90 18.13
N MET A 294 -0.78 -9.24 17.20
CA MET A 294 0.13 -9.89 16.25
C MET A 294 1.44 -9.11 16.20
N THR A 295 2.58 -9.79 16.14
CA THR A 295 3.87 -9.13 15.91
C THR A 295 4.57 -9.73 14.70
N TYR A 296 5.00 -8.86 13.77
CA TYR A 296 5.94 -9.23 12.73
C TYR A 296 7.35 -8.96 13.25
N HIS A 297 8.14 -10.03 13.42
CA HIS A 297 9.52 -9.91 13.84
C HIS A 297 10.40 -9.69 12.62
N PHE A 298 10.72 -8.43 12.33
CA PHE A 298 11.67 -8.08 11.29
C PHE A 298 13.10 -8.09 11.82
N GLU A 299 14.06 -8.10 10.90
CA GLU A 299 15.47 -7.95 11.27
C GLU A 299 15.71 -6.64 12.05
N GLY A 300 16.03 -6.78 13.34
CA GLY A 300 16.34 -5.66 14.23
C GLY A 300 15.14 -4.88 14.75
N ALA A 301 13.91 -5.27 14.43
CA ALA A 301 12.71 -4.52 14.83
C ALA A 301 11.46 -5.39 14.95
N ASP A 302 10.64 -5.07 15.95
CA ASP A 302 9.35 -5.74 16.18
C ASP A 302 8.19 -4.81 15.79
N TYR A 303 7.45 -5.18 14.75
CA TYR A 303 6.25 -4.47 14.32
C TYR A 303 5.02 -5.07 15.00
N ASN A 304 4.58 -4.44 16.08
CA ASN A 304 3.43 -4.89 16.86
C ASN A 304 2.11 -4.28 16.32
N VAL A 305 1.17 -5.15 15.98
CA VAL A 305 -0.21 -4.82 15.59
C VAL A 305 -1.11 -5.02 16.81
N GLU A 306 -1.72 -3.94 17.27
CA GLU A 306 -2.72 -4.00 18.34
C GLU A 306 -3.93 -4.83 17.92
N SER A 307 -4.57 -5.48 18.87
CA SER A 307 -5.66 -6.43 18.62
C SER A 307 -6.86 -5.83 17.88
N LYS A 308 -7.12 -4.53 18.08
CA LYS A 308 -8.12 -3.74 17.30
C LYS A 308 -7.80 -3.75 15.80
N TYR A 309 -6.53 -3.74 15.41
CA TYR A 309 -6.10 -3.68 14.01
C TYR A 309 -5.73 -5.05 13.44
N VAL A 310 -5.56 -6.09 14.27
CA VAL A 310 -5.42 -7.48 13.80
C VAL A 310 -6.73 -7.99 13.20
N ASN A 311 -7.86 -7.56 13.75
CA ASN A 311 -9.17 -8.05 13.36
C ASN A 311 -9.92 -7.04 12.47
N PHE A 312 -10.70 -7.57 11.54
CA PHE A 312 -11.76 -6.86 10.84
C PHE A 312 -13.08 -7.02 11.61
N TYR A 313 -13.85 -5.95 11.74
CA TYR A 313 -15.12 -5.96 12.48
C TYR A 313 -16.27 -5.51 11.57
N ASP A 314 -17.33 -6.32 11.51
CA ASP A 314 -18.64 -5.91 10.98
C ASP A 314 -19.63 -5.93 12.15
N THR A 315 -19.74 -4.80 12.82
CA THR A 315 -20.58 -4.65 14.01
C THR A 315 -22.08 -4.68 13.67
N GLN A 316 -22.46 -4.39 12.43
CA GLN A 316 -23.85 -4.45 11.98
C GLN A 316 -24.29 -5.90 11.74
N ALA A 317 -23.43 -6.69 11.09
CA ALA A 317 -23.65 -8.11 10.90
C ALA A 317 -23.27 -8.96 12.13
N GLY A 318 -22.62 -8.36 13.14
CA GLY A 318 -22.34 -8.98 14.43
C GLY A 318 -21.19 -9.98 14.40
N TYR A 319 -20.12 -9.72 13.63
CA TYR A 319 -18.96 -10.61 13.59
C TYR A 319 -17.62 -9.85 13.52
N PHE A 320 -16.55 -10.57 13.82
CA PHE A 320 -15.18 -10.16 13.54
C PHE A 320 -14.39 -11.29 12.90
N CYS A 321 -13.32 -10.96 12.18
CA CYS A 321 -12.45 -11.91 11.52
C CYS A 321 -10.99 -11.52 11.67
N VAL A 322 -10.07 -12.50 11.70
CA VAL A 322 -8.63 -12.19 11.58
C VAL A 322 -8.36 -11.63 10.18
N ALA A 323 -7.80 -10.42 10.10
CA ALA A 323 -7.58 -9.69 8.85
C ALA A 323 -6.28 -10.15 8.15
N LEU A 324 -6.26 -11.42 7.75
CA LEU A 324 -5.12 -12.04 7.09
C LEU A 324 -5.57 -12.98 5.96
N LEU A 325 -4.91 -12.86 4.80
CA LEU A 325 -5.15 -13.69 3.63
C LEU A 325 -3.92 -14.54 3.27
N PRO A 326 -4.09 -15.66 2.55
CA PRO A 326 -2.96 -16.40 2.04
C PRO A 326 -2.19 -15.57 0.99
N GLY A 327 -0.86 -15.58 1.12
CA GLY A 327 0.09 -15.10 0.13
C GLY A 327 0.65 -16.27 -0.67
N ASN A 328 1.01 -16.03 -1.94
CA ASN A 328 1.57 -17.06 -2.81
C ASN A 328 3.04 -16.77 -3.10
N GLY A 329 3.94 -17.37 -2.33
CA GLY A 329 5.38 -17.20 -2.47
C GLY A 329 5.91 -15.88 -1.94
N LYS A 330 5.10 -15.08 -1.23
CA LYS A 330 5.49 -13.81 -0.58
C LYS A 330 4.57 -13.47 0.58
N SER A 331 5.13 -12.81 1.60
CA SER A 331 4.35 -12.10 2.62
C SER A 331 4.16 -10.63 2.25
N LEU A 332 3.11 -10.01 2.78
CA LEU A 332 2.76 -8.62 2.56
C LEU A 332 2.17 -8.02 3.85
N LEU A 333 2.73 -6.90 4.32
CA LEU A 333 2.16 -6.07 5.36
C LEU A 333 1.25 -5.02 4.72
N GLY A 334 -0.06 -5.23 4.79
CA GLY A 334 -1.10 -4.42 4.15
C GLY A 334 -1.59 -3.25 5.02
N ALA A 335 -2.32 -2.33 4.40
CA ALA A 335 -2.80 -1.10 5.02
C ALA A 335 -3.61 -1.31 6.31
N TRP A 336 -4.36 -2.42 6.43
CA TRP A 336 -5.14 -2.73 7.63
C TRP A 336 -4.26 -2.87 8.88
N HIS A 337 -3.08 -3.49 8.75
CA HIS A 337 -2.11 -3.60 9.85
C HIS A 337 -1.19 -2.37 9.99
N GLN A 338 -1.39 -1.34 9.16
CA GLN A 338 -0.63 -0.09 9.20
C GLN A 338 -1.37 1.06 9.93
N GLN A 339 -2.59 0.80 10.41
CA GLN A 339 -3.39 1.77 11.17
C GLN A 339 -2.68 2.15 12.48
N ASN A 340 -2.72 3.44 12.83
CA ASN A 340 -2.05 4.00 14.03
C ASN A 340 -0.56 3.69 14.14
N MET A 341 0.11 3.59 12.99
CA MET A 341 1.55 3.49 12.88
C MET A 341 2.07 4.63 12.02
N ARG A 342 2.97 5.44 12.58
CA ARG A 342 3.80 6.34 11.76
C ARG A 342 4.84 5.49 11.05
N ILE A 343 4.83 5.51 9.73
CA ILE A 343 5.76 4.75 8.90
C ILE A 343 6.59 5.72 8.08
N ILE A 344 7.91 5.59 8.14
CA ILE A 344 8.89 6.41 7.45
C ILE A 344 9.71 5.50 6.53
N TYR A 345 9.63 5.77 5.24
CA TYR A 345 10.50 5.17 4.24
C TYR A 345 11.69 6.09 4.10
N ASP A 346 12.89 5.62 4.45
CA ASP A 346 14.07 6.47 4.49
C ASP A 346 15.19 5.93 3.58
N GLY A 347 15.23 6.45 2.35
CA GLY A 347 16.26 6.11 1.37
C GLY A 347 17.68 6.46 1.81
N LYS A 348 17.85 7.46 2.70
CA LYS A 348 19.18 7.92 3.15
C LYS A 348 19.89 6.86 4.00
N ILE A 349 19.14 6.19 4.87
CA ILE A 349 19.67 5.10 5.71
C ILE A 349 19.33 3.72 5.15
N GLY A 350 18.57 3.66 4.04
CA GLY A 350 18.14 2.41 3.42
C GLY A 350 17.27 1.56 4.34
N ALA A 351 16.37 2.17 5.11
CA ALA A 351 15.58 1.48 6.12
C ALA A 351 14.14 1.98 6.21
N LEU A 352 13.27 1.10 6.70
CA LEU A 352 11.94 1.46 7.19
C LEU A 352 12.05 1.78 8.67
N GLN A 353 11.48 2.91 9.08
CA GLN A 353 11.33 3.25 10.48
C GLN A 353 9.86 3.35 10.83
N PHE A 354 9.47 2.89 12.02
CA PHE A 354 8.09 2.92 12.44
C PHE A 354 7.92 3.06 13.95
N ALA A 355 6.84 3.71 14.36
CA ALA A 355 6.43 3.85 15.75
C ALA A 355 4.92 4.00 15.85
N THR A 356 4.34 3.49 16.94
CA THR A 356 2.92 3.69 17.23
C THR A 356 2.62 5.17 17.39
N GLU A 357 1.51 5.62 16.81
CA GLU A 357 1.08 7.02 16.84
C GLU A 357 -0.44 7.10 16.73
N HIS A 358 -1.04 8.01 17.51
CA HIS A 358 -2.45 8.38 17.33
C HIS A 358 -2.60 9.28 16.08
N CYS A 359 -2.75 8.66 14.92
CA CYS A 359 -2.75 9.36 13.62
C CYS A 359 -3.93 10.35 13.48
N ALA A 360 -5.02 10.14 14.22
CA ALA A 360 -6.20 11.00 14.17
C ALA A 360 -5.96 12.42 14.73
N THR A 361 -5.10 12.54 15.75
CA THR A 361 -4.89 13.80 16.48
C THR A 361 -3.54 14.46 16.21
N ASN A 362 -2.57 13.75 15.62
CA ASN A 362 -1.22 14.27 15.38
C ASN A 362 -1.01 14.89 13.97
N ASN A 363 -2.07 15.45 13.37
CA ASN A 363 -2.05 16.04 12.02
C ASN A 363 -1.64 17.52 11.99
N HIS A 364 -1.00 18.04 13.05
CA HIS A 364 -0.61 19.45 13.07
C HIS A 364 0.45 19.74 11.98
N ILE A 365 0.06 20.60 11.03
CA ILE A 365 0.97 21.35 10.16
C ILE A 365 1.53 22.45 11.08
N ASN A 366 2.83 22.47 11.31
CA ASN A 366 3.46 23.58 12.01
C ASN A 366 3.56 24.80 11.09
#